data_AF-A0A183FRJ8-F1
#
_entry.id   AF-A0A183FRJ8-F1
#
_cell.length_a   1.000
_cell.length_b   1.000
_cell.length_c   1.000
_cell.angle_alpha   90.00
_cell.angle_beta   90.00
_cell.angle_gamma   90.00
#
_symmetry.space_group_name_H-M   'P 1'
#
loop_
_entity.id
_entity.type
_entity.pdbx_description
1 polymer ?
#
loop_
_entity_poly.entity_id
_entity_poly.type
_entity_poly.pdbx_seq_one_letter_code
_entity_poly.pdbx_strand_id
1 'polypeptide(L)'
;MLGYVLHYRLHDVFHTLENNGCDLHINMVVEKCDWDLYSFLKDIPRDMPDHQCRLIAKQIFEGVDFLHSNNIVHRDLKPQNILINRDQTVKIADFGLSRTYTTQSCFTTVVPEPKHIAQVVTLWYRSPELLLQCSYNTAVDVWAIGCIVSELYQRIPLFPGQTEAQQLSIIFQKMGTPRSSLWPHDAVVERSNYPSYPAQPLER
;
A
#
# COMPACT_ATOMS: atom_id res chain seq x y z
N MET A 1 -17.77 -18.15 -14.12
CA MET A 1 -17.66 -16.77 -14.66
C MET A 1 -16.30 -16.24 -14.23
N LEU A 2 -15.23 -16.71 -14.86
CA LEU A 2 -13.83 -16.35 -14.59
C LEU A 2 -13.39 -15.53 -15.82
N GLY A 3 -13.34 -14.21 -15.72
CA GLY A 3 -13.22 -13.41 -16.93
C GLY A 3 -12.99 -11.92 -16.76
N TYR A 4 -12.21 -11.50 -15.75
CA TYR A 4 -11.56 -10.19 -15.78
C TYR A 4 -10.14 -10.36 -15.24
N VAL A 5 -9.22 -10.48 -16.18
CA VAL A 5 -7.79 -10.71 -15.96
C VAL A 5 -7.20 -9.40 -15.41
N LEU A 6 -7.19 -9.25 -14.08
CA LEU A 6 -6.57 -8.18 -13.29
C LEU A 6 -5.03 -8.22 -13.32
N HIS A 7 -4.44 -8.85 -14.34
CA HIS A 7 -3.01 -9.07 -14.39
C HIS A 7 -2.33 -7.93 -15.13
N TYR A 8 -1.43 -7.24 -14.44
CA TYR A 8 -0.40 -6.43 -15.07
C TYR A 8 0.55 -7.36 -15.81
N ARG A 9 0.48 -7.38 -17.15
CA ARG A 9 1.20 -8.39 -17.93
C ARG A 9 2.68 -8.04 -18.04
N LEU A 10 3.53 -8.96 -17.62
CA LEU A 10 4.95 -8.94 -17.91
C LEU A 10 5.17 -9.61 -19.27
N HIS A 11 5.62 -8.82 -20.24
CA HIS A 11 5.89 -9.28 -21.60
C HIS A 11 7.28 -9.86 -21.74
N ASP A 12 8.29 -9.26 -21.10
CA ASP A 12 9.68 -9.70 -21.21
C ASP A 12 10.51 -9.27 -20.00
N VAL A 13 11.59 -10.02 -19.75
CA VAL A 13 12.63 -9.67 -18.77
C VAL A 13 13.98 -9.97 -19.40
N PHE A 14 14.79 -8.93 -19.56
CA PHE A 14 16.14 -9.06 -20.12
C PHE A 14 17.13 -8.26 -19.29
N HIS A 15 18.42 -8.56 -19.44
CA HIS A 15 19.47 -7.85 -18.74
C HIS A 15 20.42 -7.16 -19.71
N THR A 16 20.95 -6.03 -19.28
CA THR A 16 22.02 -5.30 -19.97
C THR A 16 23.19 -5.13 -19.02
N LEU A 17 24.39 -5.08 -19.57
CA LEU A 17 25.61 -4.83 -18.84
C LEU A 17 26.10 -3.42 -19.19
N GLU A 18 26.23 -2.55 -18.21
CA GLU A 18 26.80 -1.21 -18.36
C GLU A 18 28.19 -1.14 -17.70
N ASN A 19 28.92 -0.04 -17.95
CA ASN A 19 30.24 0.22 -17.35
C ASN A 19 31.23 -0.97 -17.46
N ASN A 20 31.46 -1.45 -18.68
CA ASN A 20 32.36 -2.58 -18.98
C ASN A 20 32.00 -3.90 -18.26
N GLY A 21 30.73 -4.12 -17.90
CA GLY A 21 30.27 -5.35 -17.27
C GLY A 21 30.27 -5.32 -15.74
N CYS A 22 30.55 -4.17 -15.14
CA CYS A 22 30.48 -4.00 -13.68
C CYS A 22 29.03 -3.85 -13.19
N ASP A 23 28.16 -3.27 -14.01
CA ASP A 23 26.78 -2.97 -13.60
C ASP A 23 25.77 -3.84 -14.38
N LEU A 24 25.04 -4.68 -13.65
CA LEU A 24 23.95 -5.50 -14.18
C LEU A 24 22.63 -4.72 -14.07
N HIS A 25 22.05 -4.38 -15.22
CA HIS A 25 20.74 -3.73 -15.31
C HIS A 25 19.69 -4.76 -15.72
N ILE A 26 18.66 -4.96 -14.89
CA ILE A 26 17.51 -5.81 -15.21
C ILE A 26 16.40 -4.91 -15.77
N ASN A 27 15.95 -5.22 -16.98
CA ASN A 27 14.90 -4.49 -17.68
C ASN A 27 13.65 -5.36 -17.76
N MET A 28 12.49 -4.75 -17.46
CA MET A 28 11.20 -5.42 -17.49
C MET A 28 10.28 -4.71 -18.48
N VAL A 29 9.78 -5.46 -19.47
CA VAL A 29 8.79 -4.96 -20.43
C VAL A 29 7.42 -5.37 -19.95
N VAL A 30 6.57 -4.40 -19.66
CA VAL A 30 5.25 -4.61 -19.05
C VAL A 30 4.17 -3.95 -19.90
N GLU A 31 2.93 -4.39 -19.72
CA GLU A 31 1.76 -3.76 -20.31
C GLU A 31 1.76 -2.26 -19.98
N LYS A 32 1.53 -1.41 -20.98
CA LYS A 32 1.41 0.02 -20.75
C LYS A 32 0.02 0.34 -20.21
N CYS A 33 -0.06 1.00 -19.06
CA CYS A 33 -1.27 1.66 -18.58
C CYS A 33 -1.25 3.16 -18.85
N ASP A 34 -2.41 3.80 -18.91
CA ASP A 34 -2.49 5.24 -19.19
C ASP A 34 -2.00 6.10 -18.00
N TRP A 35 -2.36 5.72 -16.77
CA TRP A 35 -2.00 6.43 -15.53
C TRP A 35 -1.73 5.47 -14.38
N ASP A 36 -1.06 5.99 -13.34
CA ASP A 36 -1.19 5.49 -11.98
C ASP A 36 -2.24 6.34 -11.22
N LEU A 37 -2.80 5.85 -10.13
CA LEU A 37 -3.85 6.54 -9.39
C LEU A 37 -3.34 7.86 -8.82
N TYR A 38 -2.07 7.98 -8.42
CA TYR A 38 -1.52 9.24 -7.91
C TYR A 38 -1.52 10.34 -8.98
N SER A 39 -1.06 10.04 -10.19
CA SER A 39 -1.10 10.99 -11.32
C SER A 39 -2.53 11.25 -11.78
N PHE A 40 -3.36 10.21 -11.89
CA PHE A 40 -4.77 10.32 -12.23
C PHE A 40 -5.52 11.29 -11.31
N LEU A 41 -5.33 11.19 -9.98
CA LEU A 41 -6.00 12.07 -9.02
C LEU A 41 -5.56 13.52 -9.04
N LYS A 42 -4.38 13.83 -9.62
CA LYS A 42 -3.92 15.21 -9.81
C LYS A 42 -4.55 15.86 -11.04
N ASP A 43 -4.78 15.08 -12.08
CA ASP A 43 -5.18 15.59 -13.39
C ASP A 43 -6.70 15.70 -13.55
N ILE A 44 -7.47 14.88 -12.83
CA ILE A 44 -8.93 14.91 -12.92
C ILE A 44 -9.57 16.01 -12.03
N PRO A 45 -10.74 16.53 -12.42
CA PRO A 45 -11.56 17.38 -11.56
C PRO A 45 -11.83 16.74 -10.19
N ARG A 46 -11.90 17.56 -9.14
CA ARG A 46 -12.11 17.09 -7.75
C ARG A 46 -13.48 16.42 -7.56
N ASP A 47 -14.45 16.79 -8.38
CA ASP A 47 -15.83 16.30 -8.38
C ASP A 47 -16.01 14.99 -9.17
N MET A 48 -15.07 14.05 -9.01
CA MET A 48 -15.24 12.70 -9.55
C MET A 48 -16.52 12.08 -8.97
N PRO A 49 -17.43 11.57 -9.82
CA PRO A 49 -18.67 10.99 -9.36
C PRO A 49 -18.44 9.83 -8.38
N ASP A 50 -19.26 9.76 -7.34
CA ASP A 50 -19.21 8.70 -6.32
C ASP A 50 -19.27 7.28 -6.92
N HIS A 51 -20.01 7.08 -8.01
CA HIS A 51 -20.06 5.79 -8.70
C HIS A 51 -18.69 5.37 -9.26
N GLN A 52 -17.89 6.35 -9.75
CA GLN A 52 -16.56 6.09 -10.29
C GLN A 52 -15.57 5.78 -9.16
N CYS A 53 -15.64 6.50 -8.03
CA CYS A 53 -14.89 6.16 -6.83
C CYS A 53 -15.16 4.72 -6.38
N ARG A 54 -16.45 4.33 -6.30
CA ARG A 54 -16.86 2.97 -5.94
C ARG A 54 -16.37 1.92 -6.93
N LEU A 55 -16.39 2.21 -8.23
CA LEU A 55 -15.91 1.29 -9.26
C LEU A 55 -14.40 1.05 -9.16
N ILE A 56 -13.62 2.11 -8.95
CA ILE A 56 -12.16 2.01 -8.74
C ILE A 56 -11.88 1.22 -7.46
N ALA A 57 -12.50 1.59 -6.34
CA ALA A 57 -12.33 0.90 -5.06
C ALA A 57 -12.67 -0.59 -5.16
N LYS A 58 -13.78 -0.93 -5.83
CA LYS A 58 -14.20 -2.31 -6.04
C LYS A 58 -13.12 -3.12 -6.78
N GLN A 59 -12.59 -2.60 -7.88
CA GLN A 59 -11.55 -3.31 -8.65
C GLN A 59 -10.25 -3.47 -7.85
N ILE A 60 -9.89 -2.51 -7.00
CA ILE A 60 -8.74 -2.64 -6.08
C ILE A 60 -8.97 -3.80 -5.11
N PHE A 61 -10.16 -3.86 -4.47
CA PHE A 61 -10.49 -4.95 -3.56
C PHE A 61 -10.51 -6.31 -4.27
N GLU A 62 -11.10 -6.41 -5.46
CA GLU A 62 -11.11 -7.64 -6.26
C GLU A 62 -9.68 -8.08 -6.65
N GLY A 63 -8.79 -7.12 -6.97
CA GLY A 63 -7.40 -7.40 -7.27
C GLY A 63 -6.63 -7.94 -6.06
N VAL A 64 -6.82 -7.33 -4.89
CA VAL A 64 -6.17 -7.80 -3.65
C VAL A 64 -6.73 -9.13 -3.17
N ASP A 65 -8.04 -9.34 -3.25
CA ASP A 65 -8.68 -10.62 -2.93
C ASP A 65 -8.12 -11.76 -3.80
N PHE A 66 -7.91 -11.49 -5.09
CA PHE A 66 -7.22 -12.42 -5.99
C PHE A 66 -5.79 -12.74 -5.52
N LEU A 67 -5.00 -11.73 -5.13
CA LEU A 67 -3.63 -11.95 -4.61
C LEU A 67 -3.66 -12.80 -3.33
N HIS A 68 -4.52 -12.44 -2.38
CA HIS A 68 -4.62 -13.11 -1.09
C HIS A 68 -5.08 -14.57 -1.24
N SER A 69 -6.01 -14.84 -2.17
CA SER A 69 -6.47 -16.19 -2.54
C SER A 69 -5.36 -17.05 -3.18
N ASN A 70 -4.35 -16.41 -3.76
CA ASN A 70 -3.15 -17.06 -4.31
C ASN A 70 -1.96 -17.02 -3.33
N ASN A 71 -2.21 -16.76 -2.05
CA ASN A 71 -1.21 -16.67 -0.99
C ASN A 71 -0.11 -15.60 -1.24
N ILE A 72 -0.45 -14.49 -1.88
CA ILE A 72 0.45 -13.37 -2.14
C ILE A 72 0.01 -12.18 -1.28
N VAL A 73 0.92 -11.60 -0.50
CA VAL A 73 0.73 -10.29 0.17
C VAL A 73 1.51 -9.23 -0.59
N HIS A 74 0.89 -8.10 -0.91
CA HIS A 74 1.50 -7.05 -1.72
C HIS A 74 2.50 -6.21 -0.92
N ARG A 75 2.12 -5.76 0.29
CA ARG A 75 2.95 -5.04 1.28
C ARG A 75 3.40 -3.61 0.92
N ASP A 76 3.27 -3.21 -0.34
CA ASP A 76 3.55 -1.83 -0.79
C ASP A 76 2.40 -1.24 -1.62
N LEU A 77 1.15 -1.45 -1.18
CA LEU A 77 0.02 -0.81 -1.85
C LEU A 77 0.03 0.70 -1.56
N LYS A 78 0.00 1.47 -2.65
CA LYS A 78 -0.06 2.94 -2.67
C LYS A 78 -0.63 3.40 -4.02
N PRO A 79 -1.13 4.63 -4.16
CA PRO A 79 -1.74 5.10 -5.40
C PRO A 79 -0.81 4.98 -6.63
N GLN A 80 0.51 5.12 -6.48
CA GLN A 80 1.47 4.92 -7.58
C GLN A 80 1.51 3.47 -8.10
N ASN A 81 1.08 2.51 -7.28
CA ASN A 81 1.07 1.08 -7.61
C ASN A 81 -0.34 0.60 -8.05
N ILE A 82 -1.30 1.51 -8.15
CA ILE A 82 -2.63 1.27 -8.70
C ILE A 82 -2.69 1.91 -10.07
N LEU A 83 -2.66 1.11 -11.13
CA LEU A 83 -2.70 1.58 -12.51
C LEU A 83 -4.14 1.70 -13.00
N ILE A 84 -4.41 2.73 -13.82
CA ILE A 84 -5.72 3.08 -14.34
C ILE A 84 -5.62 3.34 -15.85
N ASN A 85 -6.57 2.80 -16.60
CA ASN A 85 -6.70 3.02 -18.04
C ASN A 85 -7.91 3.89 -18.37
N ARG A 86 -7.93 4.46 -19.59
CA ARG A 86 -9.07 5.25 -20.12
C ARG A 86 -10.38 4.49 -20.13
N ASP A 87 -10.33 3.17 -20.27
CA ASP A 87 -11.51 2.29 -20.21
C ASP A 87 -11.97 2.00 -18.78
N GLN A 88 -11.38 2.67 -17.78
CA GLN A 88 -11.64 2.53 -16.34
C GLN A 88 -11.23 1.17 -15.76
N THR A 89 -10.42 0.38 -16.47
CA THR A 89 -9.81 -0.81 -15.89
C THR A 89 -8.73 -0.42 -14.87
N VAL A 90 -8.71 -1.12 -13.74
CA VAL A 90 -7.73 -0.94 -12.66
C VAL A 90 -6.85 -2.18 -12.57
N LYS A 91 -5.54 -1.96 -12.39
CA LYS A 91 -4.54 -3.02 -12.22
C LYS A 91 -3.62 -2.73 -11.04
N ILE A 92 -3.23 -3.77 -10.32
CA ILE A 92 -2.24 -3.67 -9.24
C ILE A 92 -0.86 -3.96 -9.83
N ALA A 93 0.12 -3.11 -9.52
CA ALA A 93 1.48 -3.18 -10.02
C ALA A 93 2.51 -3.10 -8.89
N ASP A 94 3.78 -3.31 -9.25
CA ASP A 94 4.94 -3.28 -8.35
C ASP A 94 4.91 -4.31 -7.20
N PHE A 95 5.14 -5.55 -7.59
CA PHE A 95 5.29 -6.70 -6.69
C PHE A 95 6.71 -6.81 -6.09
N GLY A 96 7.56 -5.77 -6.19
CA GLY A 96 8.96 -5.82 -5.77
C GLY A 96 9.17 -6.12 -4.27
N LEU A 97 8.15 -5.84 -3.45
CA LEU A 97 8.14 -6.15 -2.01
C LEU A 97 7.14 -7.27 -1.64
N SER A 98 6.48 -7.86 -2.64
CA SER A 98 5.49 -8.91 -2.42
C SER A 98 6.14 -10.18 -1.86
N ARG A 99 5.37 -10.95 -1.09
CA ARG A 99 5.80 -12.23 -0.53
C ARG A 99 4.72 -13.28 -0.65
N THR A 100 5.11 -14.50 -1.00
CA THR A 100 4.28 -15.68 -0.84
C THR A 100 4.25 -16.11 0.63
N TYR A 101 3.09 -16.50 1.14
CA TYR A 101 2.94 -17.01 2.51
C TYR A 101 2.38 -18.43 2.54
N THR A 102 2.62 -19.15 3.64
CA THR A 102 1.85 -20.36 3.99
C THR A 102 0.94 -20.03 5.17
N THR A 103 -0.16 -20.75 5.35
CA THR A 103 -1.29 -20.45 6.26
C THR A 103 -0.97 -20.29 7.76
N GLN A 104 0.30 -20.40 8.16
CA GLN A 104 0.80 -20.18 9.52
C GLN A 104 1.95 -19.15 9.60
N SER A 105 2.24 -18.42 8.52
CA SER A 105 3.40 -17.53 8.47
C SER A 105 3.09 -16.18 9.09
N CYS A 106 3.77 -15.88 10.18
CA CYS A 106 3.93 -14.51 10.62
C CYS A 106 5.26 -13.95 10.08
N PHE A 107 5.23 -12.77 9.47
CA PHE A 107 6.42 -12.18 8.87
C PHE A 107 7.19 -11.32 9.89
N THR A 108 8.52 -11.41 9.86
CA THR A 108 9.41 -10.49 10.59
C THR A 108 9.87 -9.35 9.70
N THR A 109 9.95 -8.14 10.24
CA THR A 109 10.47 -6.95 9.52
C THR A 109 11.99 -7.02 9.46
N VAL A 110 12.55 -7.21 8.26
CA VAL A 110 13.95 -6.87 7.97
C VAL A 110 13.97 -5.42 7.49
N VAL A 111 14.63 -4.55 8.25
CA VAL A 111 14.67 -3.09 7.98
C VAL A 111 15.74 -2.81 6.91
N PRO A 112 15.41 -2.17 5.76
CA PRO A 112 16.41 -1.57 4.89
C PRO A 112 16.78 -0.17 5.40
N GLU A 113 18.06 0.19 5.27
CA GLU A 113 18.63 1.51 5.57
C GLU A 113 17.83 2.68 4.91
N PRO A 114 17.76 3.87 5.54
CA PRO A 114 16.89 4.96 5.09
C PRO A 114 17.52 5.77 3.96
N LYS A 115 16.85 5.89 2.80
CA LYS A 115 17.16 6.90 1.76
C LYS A 115 15.91 7.30 0.93
N HIS A 116 15.72 8.62 0.75
CA HIS A 116 14.84 9.32 -0.23
C HIS A 116 13.34 9.56 0.10
N ILE A 117 12.78 10.62 -0.52
CA ILE A 117 11.37 11.07 -0.49
C ILE A 117 10.38 9.93 -0.84
N ALA A 118 10.79 8.99 -1.68
CA ALA A 118 10.00 7.82 -2.05
C ALA A 118 9.62 6.94 -0.84
N GLN A 119 10.51 6.79 0.15
CA GLN A 119 10.17 6.07 1.39
C GLN A 119 9.12 6.82 2.21
N VAL A 120 9.15 8.15 2.22
CA VAL A 120 8.20 8.98 2.97
C VAL A 120 6.77 8.80 2.43
N VAL A 121 6.58 8.77 1.11
CA VAL A 121 5.25 8.54 0.51
C VAL A 121 4.77 7.12 0.78
N THR A 122 5.65 6.12 0.78
CA THR A 122 5.31 4.74 1.16
C THR A 122 4.85 4.66 2.63
N LEU A 123 5.32 5.52 3.55
CA LEU A 123 4.89 5.50 4.95
C LEU A 123 3.39 5.76 5.13
N TRP A 124 2.78 6.59 4.26
CA TRP A 124 1.39 7.05 4.44
C TRP A 124 0.35 5.92 4.38
N TYR A 125 0.71 4.80 3.75
CA TYR A 125 -0.14 3.63 3.54
C TYR A 125 0.28 2.44 4.41
N ARG A 126 1.35 2.55 5.20
CA ARG A 126 1.77 1.48 6.11
C ARG A 126 0.81 1.34 7.27
N SER A 127 0.51 0.08 7.62
CA SER A 127 -0.31 -0.26 8.77
C SER A 127 0.43 -0.09 10.09
N PRO A 128 -0.30 0.07 11.22
CA PRO A 128 0.30 0.19 12.54
C PRO A 128 1.25 -0.96 12.86
N GLU A 129 0.87 -2.20 12.58
CA GLU A 129 1.69 -3.40 12.87
C GLU A 129 3.02 -3.41 12.10
N LEU A 130 3.05 -2.92 10.85
CA LEU A 130 4.31 -2.75 10.11
C LEU A 130 5.21 -1.69 10.74
N LEU A 131 4.62 -0.58 11.21
CA LEU A 131 5.34 0.52 11.86
C LEU A 131 5.80 0.16 13.29
N LEU A 132 5.05 -0.71 13.97
CA LEU A 132 5.41 -1.30 15.27
C LEU A 132 6.46 -2.41 15.15
N GLN A 133 6.78 -2.82 13.92
CA GLN A 133 7.71 -3.90 13.61
C GLN A 133 7.33 -5.22 14.28
N CYS A 134 6.03 -5.49 14.37
CA CYS A 134 5.51 -6.73 14.93
C CYS A 134 5.03 -7.67 13.83
N SER A 135 4.61 -8.83 14.28
CA SER A 135 3.85 -9.81 13.53
C SER A 135 2.73 -9.20 12.68
N TYR A 136 2.72 -9.50 11.38
CA TYR A 136 1.69 -9.04 10.44
C TYR A 136 1.22 -10.13 9.48
N ASN A 137 0.07 -9.90 8.85
CA ASN A 137 -0.57 -10.81 7.89
C ASN A 137 -1.14 -10.02 6.68
N THR A 138 -2.08 -10.60 5.94
CA THR A 138 -2.75 -9.97 4.79
C THR A 138 -3.49 -8.66 5.12
N ALA A 139 -3.81 -8.39 6.39
CA ALA A 139 -4.50 -7.18 6.81
C ALA A 139 -3.72 -5.89 6.53
N VAL A 140 -2.39 -5.97 6.36
CA VAL A 140 -1.57 -4.81 5.97
C VAL A 140 -2.01 -4.20 4.64
N ASP A 141 -2.42 -5.06 3.69
CA ASP A 141 -2.91 -4.63 2.39
C ASP A 141 -4.29 -3.99 2.53
N VAL A 142 -5.15 -4.55 3.39
CA VAL A 142 -6.49 -4.01 3.65
C VAL A 142 -6.41 -2.62 4.28
N TRP A 143 -5.46 -2.39 5.20
CA TRP A 143 -5.17 -1.08 5.76
C TRP A 143 -4.77 -0.08 4.65
N ALA A 144 -3.83 -0.47 3.80
CA ALA A 144 -3.36 0.37 2.70
C ALA A 144 -4.50 0.73 1.72
N ILE A 145 -5.37 -0.22 1.38
CA ILE A 145 -6.57 0.04 0.56
C ILE A 145 -7.48 1.05 1.26
N GLY A 146 -7.69 0.95 2.59
CA GLY A 146 -8.46 1.92 3.35
C GLY A 146 -7.92 3.35 3.22
N CYS A 147 -6.60 3.52 3.32
CA CYS A 147 -5.93 4.80 3.07
C CYS A 147 -6.14 5.28 1.62
N ILE A 148 -5.95 4.41 0.63
CA ILE A 148 -6.14 4.73 -0.80
C ILE A 148 -7.58 5.15 -1.09
N VAL A 149 -8.56 4.43 -0.56
CA VAL A 149 -9.98 4.74 -0.72
C VAL A 149 -10.31 6.07 -0.05
N SER A 150 -9.79 6.35 1.14
CA SER A 150 -9.97 7.67 1.77
C SER A 150 -9.43 8.80 0.88
N GLU A 151 -8.24 8.63 0.31
CA GLU A 151 -7.65 9.61 -0.60
C GLU A 151 -8.41 9.74 -1.92
N LEU A 152 -8.99 8.64 -2.40
CA LEU A 152 -9.87 8.62 -3.56
C LEU A 152 -11.12 9.50 -3.39
N TYR A 153 -11.62 9.66 -2.15
CA TYR A 153 -12.74 10.57 -1.87
C TYR A 153 -12.27 11.97 -1.45
N GLN A 154 -11.22 12.08 -0.64
CA GLN A 154 -10.82 13.36 -0.01
C GLN A 154 -9.77 14.14 -0.80
N ARG A 155 -9.08 13.51 -1.77
CA ARG A 155 -7.97 14.09 -2.55
C ARG A 155 -6.76 14.51 -1.71
N ILE A 156 -6.71 14.06 -0.46
CA ILE A 156 -5.59 14.25 0.45
C ILE A 156 -5.25 12.91 1.11
N PRO A 157 -3.97 12.64 1.37
CA PRO A 157 -3.57 11.43 2.08
C PRO A 157 -4.16 11.40 3.49
N LEU A 158 -4.64 10.22 3.91
CA LEU A 158 -5.30 10.06 5.21
C LEU A 158 -4.34 10.25 6.40
N PHE A 159 -3.09 9.78 6.26
CA PHE A 159 -2.08 9.81 7.31
C PHE A 159 -0.71 10.27 6.73
N PRO A 160 -0.45 11.59 6.60
CA PRO A 160 0.74 12.12 5.92
C PRO A 160 1.96 12.32 6.85
N GLY A 161 2.43 11.26 7.52
CA GLY A 161 3.62 11.30 8.38
C GLY A 161 4.94 11.37 7.61
N GLN A 162 5.97 11.96 8.21
CA GLN A 162 7.31 12.11 7.64
C GLN A 162 8.33 11.11 8.20
N THR A 163 8.03 10.52 9.36
CA THR A 163 8.82 9.47 10.01
C THR A 163 7.89 8.38 10.53
N GLU A 164 8.40 7.17 10.81
CA GLU A 164 7.58 6.07 11.34
C GLU A 164 6.89 6.44 12.67
N ALA A 165 7.62 7.13 13.57
CA ALA A 165 7.07 7.60 14.84
C ALA A 165 5.99 8.68 14.65
N GLN A 166 6.19 9.60 13.71
CA GLN A 166 5.17 10.60 13.38
C GLN A 166 3.95 9.94 12.72
N GLN A 167 4.16 8.96 11.84
CA GLN A 167 3.10 8.21 11.18
C GLN A 167 2.19 7.51 12.20
N LEU A 168 2.78 6.76 13.15
CA LEU A 168 2.05 6.15 14.26
C LEU A 168 1.30 7.19 15.09
N SER A 169 1.94 8.33 15.39
CA SER A 169 1.30 9.42 16.15
C SER A 169 0.06 9.97 15.44
N ILE A 170 0.13 10.21 14.13
CA ILE A 170 -1.00 10.70 13.33
C ILE A 170 -2.13 9.65 13.28
N ILE A 171 -1.77 8.38 13.08
CA ILE A 171 -2.75 7.28 13.10
C ILE A 171 -3.48 7.24 14.44
N PHE A 172 -2.76 7.25 15.56
CA PHE A 172 -3.37 7.18 16.89
C PHE A 172 -4.19 8.42 17.24
N GLN A 173 -3.78 9.62 16.80
CA GLN A 173 -4.58 10.82 16.99
C GLN A 173 -5.95 10.73 16.30
N LYS A 174 -6.00 10.13 15.11
CA LYS A 174 -7.24 10.02 14.32
C LYS A 174 -8.08 8.80 14.69
N MET A 175 -7.45 7.64 14.93
CA MET A 175 -8.12 6.36 15.16
C MET A 175 -8.23 5.98 16.65
N GLY A 176 -7.55 6.72 17.53
CA GLY A 176 -7.34 6.38 18.94
C GLY A 176 -6.10 5.51 19.16
N THR A 177 -5.51 5.61 20.35
CA THR A 177 -4.36 4.78 20.73
C THR A 177 -4.85 3.43 21.27
N PRO A 178 -4.37 2.28 20.76
CA PRO A 178 -4.71 0.99 21.32
C PRO A 178 -4.39 0.92 22.83
N ARG A 179 -5.27 0.26 23.60
CA ARG A 179 -5.00 -0.02 25.02
C ARG A 179 -3.84 -1.00 25.14
N SER A 180 -3.15 -1.00 26.27
CA SER A 180 -2.01 -1.92 26.50
C SER A 180 -2.35 -3.40 26.28
N SER A 181 -3.60 -3.80 26.55
CA SER A 181 -4.08 -5.16 26.32
C SER A 181 -4.26 -5.53 24.84
N LEU A 182 -4.31 -4.54 23.95
CA LEU A 182 -4.43 -4.72 22.50
C LEU A 182 -3.10 -4.42 21.78
N TRP A 183 -2.06 -4.01 22.52
CA TRP A 183 -0.75 -3.78 21.94
C TRP A 183 -0.08 -5.13 21.64
N PRO A 184 0.48 -5.34 20.44
CA PRO A 184 1.15 -6.59 20.11
C PRO A 184 2.29 -6.89 21.09
N HIS A 185 2.33 -8.12 21.64
CA HIS A 185 3.34 -8.52 22.62
C HIS A 185 4.75 -8.56 22.05
N ASP A 186 4.86 -8.75 20.74
CA ASP A 186 6.10 -8.81 19.97
C ASP A 186 6.43 -7.49 19.25
N ALA A 187 5.71 -6.40 19.58
CA ALA A 187 6.06 -5.07 19.07
C ALA A 187 7.42 -4.62 19.60
N VAL A 188 8.28 -4.20 18.70
CA VAL A 188 9.58 -3.59 19.03
C VAL A 188 9.38 -2.21 19.67
N VAL A 189 8.34 -1.49 19.23
CA VAL A 189 8.02 -0.15 19.74
C VAL A 189 7.11 -0.26 20.96
N GLU A 190 7.54 0.32 22.08
CA GLU A 190 6.77 0.31 23.33
C GLU A 190 5.52 1.19 23.27
N ARG A 191 4.43 0.72 23.89
CA ARG A 191 3.18 1.47 24.05
C ARG A 191 3.36 2.78 24.81
N SER A 192 4.30 2.82 25.77
CA SER A 192 4.64 3.97 26.62
C SER A 192 5.12 5.19 25.82
N ASN A 193 5.68 4.96 24.62
CA ASN A 193 6.20 6.02 23.75
C ASN A 193 5.09 6.91 23.15
N TYR A 194 3.82 6.50 23.22
CA TYR A 194 2.71 7.23 22.62
C TYR A 194 1.66 7.67 23.65
N PRO A 195 1.16 8.92 23.56
CA PRO A 195 0.02 9.36 24.36
C PRO A 195 -1.23 8.53 24.09
N SER A 196 -2.16 8.52 25.06
CA SER A 196 -3.48 7.92 24.90
C SER A 196 -4.45 8.90 24.26
N TYR A 197 -4.81 8.66 23.00
CA TYR A 197 -5.86 9.40 22.29
C TYR A 197 -7.17 8.60 22.31
N PRO A 198 -8.33 9.25 22.48
CA PRO A 198 -9.62 8.58 22.37
C PRO A 198 -9.90 8.19 20.91
N ALA A 199 -10.63 7.10 20.70
CA ALA A 199 -11.12 6.76 19.36
C ALA A 199 -12.13 7.81 18.90
N GLN A 200 -11.90 8.41 17.74
CA GLN A 200 -12.83 9.35 17.13
C GLN A 200 -13.53 8.68 15.93
N PRO A 201 -14.83 8.92 15.71
CA PRO A 201 -15.46 8.58 14.45
C PRO A 201 -14.74 9.31 13.31
N LEU A 202 -14.56 8.64 12.16
CA LEU A 202 -14.17 9.32 10.94
C LEU A 202 -15.37 10.19 10.50
N GLU A 203 -15.34 11.47 10.85
CA GLU A 203 -16.37 12.43 10.41
C GLU A 203 -16.37 12.53 8.87
N ARG A 204 -17.57 12.54 8.29
CA ARG A 204 -17.81 12.67 6.85
C ARG A 204 -17.59 14.09 6.36
#